data_AF-A0A6F9DHN7-F1
#
_entry.id   AF-A0A6F9DHN7-F1
#
_cell.length_a   1.000
_cell.length_b   1.000
_cell.length_c   1.000
_cell.angle_alpha   90.00
_cell.angle_beta   90.00
_cell.angle_gamma   90.00
#
_symmetry.space_group_name_H-M   'P 1'
#
loop_
_entity.id
_entity.type
_entity.pdbx_description
1 polymer ?
#
loop_
_entity_poly.entity_id
_entity_poly.type
_entity_poly.pdbx_seq_one_letter_code
_entity_poly.pdbx_strand_id
1 'polypeptide(L)'
;MGCWVDKADRAIPTLENIEPVLDGRYQTRQQALKKCVAAAFAKGYTVIALQNGGWCAGSRDGWKTFHKYGKSYACKGDGKGGPWANQVYGLTYEWVRTYAP
;
A
#
# COMPACT_ATOMS: atom_id res chain seq x y z
N MET A 1 3.01 2.71 9.63
CA MET A 1 3.08 4.19 9.52
C MET A 1 1.72 4.86 9.69
N GLY A 2 0.61 4.12 9.73
CA GLY A 2 -0.69 4.63 10.17
C GLY A 2 -1.67 4.84 9.01
N CYS A 3 -2.76 5.57 9.29
CA CYS A 3 -3.83 5.85 8.34
C CYS A 3 -3.78 7.31 7.86
N TRP A 4 -3.82 7.51 6.54
CA TRP A 4 -3.59 8.81 5.90
C TRP A 4 -4.59 9.07 4.78
N VAL A 5 -5.00 10.32 4.62
CA VAL A 5 -5.92 10.71 3.54
C VAL A 5 -5.22 10.54 2.18
N ASP A 6 -5.97 10.10 1.18
CA ASP A 6 -5.54 10.07 -0.21
C ASP A 6 -6.52 10.82 -1.11
N LYS A 7 -6.06 11.25 -2.28
CA LYS A 7 -6.86 12.00 -3.25
C LYS A 7 -6.53 11.52 -4.67
N ALA A 8 -7.21 12.09 -5.67
CA ALA A 8 -6.96 11.76 -7.08
C ALA A 8 -5.51 12.04 -7.50
N ASP A 9 -4.94 13.17 -7.05
CA ASP A 9 -3.49 13.38 -6.99
C ASP A 9 -2.95 12.50 -5.85
N ARG A 10 -2.31 11.39 -6.19
CA ARG A 10 -2.00 10.32 -5.24
C ARG A 10 -0.86 10.71 -4.30
N ALA A 11 -1.03 10.44 -3.01
CA ALA A 11 0.06 10.60 -2.03
C ALA A 11 1.20 9.60 -2.26
N ILE A 12 0.86 8.36 -2.67
CA ILE A 12 1.80 7.33 -3.10
C ILE A 12 1.28 6.76 -4.43
N PRO A 13 2.12 6.67 -5.49
CA PRO A 13 1.70 6.15 -6.79
C PRO A 13 1.18 4.71 -6.74
N THR A 14 0.27 4.39 -7.65
CA THR A 14 -0.31 3.05 -7.83
C THR A 14 0.74 2.02 -8.25
N LEU A 15 0.55 0.77 -7.82
CA LEU A 15 1.20 -0.42 -8.38
C LEU A 15 0.20 -1.32 -9.15
N GLU A 16 -1.10 -1.06 -9.05
CA GLU A 16 -2.11 -1.78 -9.81
C GLU A 16 -1.86 -1.69 -11.32
N ASN A 17 -2.08 -2.80 -12.03
CA ASN A 17 -1.82 -2.98 -13.47
C ASN A 17 -0.35 -2.78 -13.92
N ILE A 18 0.58 -2.68 -12.96
CA ILE A 18 2.02 -2.63 -13.25
C ILE A 18 2.67 -3.96 -12.85
N GLU A 19 2.30 -4.49 -11.68
CA GLU A 19 2.88 -5.71 -11.11
C GLU A 19 1.93 -6.90 -11.25
N PRO A 20 2.31 -7.98 -11.97
CA PRO A 20 1.42 -9.12 -12.25
C PRO A 20 0.90 -9.84 -11.00
N VAL A 21 1.64 -9.77 -9.89
CA VAL A 21 1.25 -10.36 -8.61
C VAL A 21 -0.01 -9.71 -8.02
N LEU A 22 -0.36 -8.49 -8.45
CA LEU A 22 -1.57 -7.76 -8.08
C LEU A 22 -2.75 -8.16 -8.98
N ASP A 23 -3.01 -9.45 -9.03
CA ASP A 23 -4.08 -10.07 -9.80
C ASP A 23 -5.49 -9.80 -9.24
N GLY A 24 -6.50 -9.94 -10.11
CA GLY A 24 -7.90 -9.85 -9.71
C GLY A 24 -8.33 -8.50 -9.14
N ARG A 25 -9.56 -8.47 -8.61
CA ARG A 25 -10.17 -7.26 -8.06
C ARG A 25 -9.59 -6.94 -6.68
N TYR A 26 -9.01 -5.75 -6.53
CA TYR A 26 -8.32 -5.37 -5.30
C TYR A 26 -9.19 -5.46 -4.03
N GLN A 27 -10.49 -5.15 -4.11
CA GLN A 27 -11.38 -5.16 -2.93
C GLN A 27 -11.55 -6.55 -2.30
N THR A 28 -11.40 -7.60 -3.10
CA THR A 28 -11.60 -9.00 -2.68
C THR A 28 -10.32 -9.82 -2.83
N ARG A 29 -9.19 -9.18 -3.15
CA ARG A 29 -7.91 -9.85 -3.39
C ARG A 29 -7.45 -10.57 -2.13
N GLN A 30 -7.25 -11.87 -2.26
CA GLN A 30 -6.66 -12.68 -1.20
C GLN A 30 -5.20 -12.30 -1.00
N GLN A 31 -4.77 -12.24 0.26
CA GLN A 31 -3.39 -11.89 0.63
C GLN A 31 -2.94 -10.51 0.09
N ALA A 32 -3.85 -9.52 0.01
CA ALA A 32 -3.56 -8.20 -0.55
C ALA A 32 -2.29 -7.54 0.02
N LEU A 33 -2.08 -7.61 1.34
CA LEU A 33 -0.86 -7.09 1.98
C LEU A 33 0.40 -7.80 1.46
N LYS A 34 0.42 -9.13 1.51
CA LYS A 34 1.56 -9.94 1.05
C LYS A 34 1.89 -9.67 -0.41
N LYS A 35 0.88 -9.62 -1.28
CA LYS A 35 1.03 -9.33 -2.70
C LYS A 35 1.55 -7.91 -2.95
N CYS A 36 1.08 -6.92 -2.18
CA CYS A 36 1.56 -5.55 -2.27
C CYS A 36 3.02 -5.41 -1.79
N VAL A 37 3.42 -6.14 -0.74
CA VAL A 37 4.83 -6.21 -0.31
C VAL A 37 5.70 -6.82 -1.41
N ALA A 38 5.28 -7.94 -2.02
CA ALA A 38 6.03 -8.59 -3.09
C ALA A 38 6.19 -7.67 -4.33
N ALA A 39 5.10 -6.99 -4.74
CA ALA A 39 5.11 -6.01 -5.83
C ALA A 39 6.10 -4.87 -5.57
N ALA A 40 6.11 -4.32 -4.36
CA ALA A 40 7.02 -3.25 -3.96
C ALA A 40 8.47 -3.73 -3.83
N PHE A 41 8.70 -4.94 -3.32
CA PHE A 41 10.02 -5.55 -3.21
C PHE A 41 10.68 -5.72 -4.58
N ALA A 42 9.94 -6.22 -5.58
CA ALA A 42 10.42 -6.37 -6.95
C ALA A 42 10.94 -5.04 -7.57
N LYS A 43 10.46 -3.90 -7.06
CA LYS A 43 10.91 -2.55 -7.48
C LYS A 43 11.94 -1.89 -6.55
N GLY A 44 12.33 -2.55 -5.46
CA GLY A 44 13.19 -1.97 -4.43
C GLY A 44 12.56 -0.73 -3.76
N TYR A 45 11.26 -0.80 -3.48
CA TYR A 45 10.52 0.24 -2.78
C TYR A 45 10.55 0.03 -1.26
N THR A 46 10.39 1.12 -0.51
CA THR A 46 10.52 1.11 0.97
C THR A 46 9.19 1.43 1.66
N VAL A 47 8.20 1.94 0.92
CA VAL A 47 6.87 2.27 1.46
C VAL A 47 5.80 1.70 0.55
N ILE A 48 4.77 1.13 1.18
CA ILE A 48 3.54 0.70 0.52
C ILE A 48 2.32 1.30 1.20
N ALA A 49 1.22 1.34 0.48
CA ALA A 49 -0.10 1.64 1.02
C ALA A 49 -1.14 0.68 0.45
N LEU A 50 -2.07 0.27 1.31
CA LEU A 50 -3.32 -0.37 0.88
C LEU A 50 -4.49 0.61 1.06
N GLN A 51 -5.36 0.67 0.06
CA GLN A 51 -6.55 1.50 0.05
C GLN A 51 -7.81 0.67 -0.22
N ASN A 52 -8.90 1.00 0.48
CA ASN A 52 -10.25 0.52 0.26
C ASN A 52 -10.40 -0.98 -0.07
N GLY A 53 -9.78 -1.85 0.73
CA GLY A 53 -9.90 -3.31 0.57
C GLY A 53 -8.72 -3.97 -0.13
N GLY A 54 -7.72 -3.22 -0.56
CA GLY A 54 -6.42 -3.78 -0.96
C GLY A 54 -5.77 -3.18 -2.20
N TRP A 55 -6.27 -2.05 -2.70
CA TRP A 55 -5.63 -1.32 -3.79
C TRP A 55 -4.22 -0.94 -3.37
N CYS A 56 -3.23 -1.37 -4.14
CA CYS A 56 -1.83 -1.29 -3.78
C CYS A 56 -1.16 -0.07 -4.41
N ALA A 57 -0.48 0.69 -3.57
CA ALA A 57 0.44 1.76 -3.94
C ALA A 57 1.82 1.51 -3.34
N GLY A 58 2.86 2.05 -3.96
CA GLY A 58 4.22 1.92 -3.47
C GLY A 58 5.19 2.93 -4.06
N SER A 59 6.23 3.26 -3.30
CA SER A 59 7.31 4.13 -3.74
C SER A 59 8.58 3.92 -2.90
N ARG A 60 9.75 4.16 -3.50
CA ARG A 60 11.03 4.24 -2.79
C ARG A 60 11.11 5.44 -1.83
N ASP A 61 10.46 6.54 -2.20
CA ASP A 61 10.47 7.79 -1.43
C ASP A 61 9.09 8.11 -0.83
N GLY A 62 8.20 7.12 -0.73
CA GLY A 62 6.83 7.31 -0.23
C GLY A 62 6.78 7.88 1.20
N TRP A 63 7.86 7.73 1.97
CA TRP A 63 8.01 8.32 3.31
C TRP A 63 7.97 9.86 3.28
N LYS A 64 8.27 10.51 2.15
CA LYS A 64 8.18 11.97 1.99
C LYS A 64 6.76 12.46 1.73
N THR A 65 5.90 11.62 1.15
CA THR A 65 4.63 12.07 0.55
C THR A 65 3.38 11.42 1.14
N PHE A 66 3.49 10.30 1.85
CA PHE A 66 2.33 9.56 2.39
C PHE A 66 1.39 10.41 3.27
N HIS A 67 1.93 11.43 3.91
CA HIS A 67 1.22 12.31 4.84
C HIS A 67 0.76 13.63 4.21
N LYS A 68 0.95 13.81 2.89
CA LYS A 68 0.67 15.07 2.16
C LYS A 68 -0.71 15.66 2.41
N TYR A 69 -1.72 14.82 2.67
CA TYR A 69 -3.11 15.24 2.91
C TYR A 69 -3.57 15.13 4.37
N GLY A 70 -2.66 14.81 5.29
CA GLY A 70 -2.96 14.67 6.71
C GLY A 70 -3.50 13.30 7.12
N LYS A 71 -3.70 13.15 8.44
CA LYS A 71 -4.16 11.90 9.06
C LYS A 71 -5.61 11.60 8.66
N SER A 72 -5.91 10.31 8.53
CA SER A 72 -7.28 9.81 8.31
C SER A 72 -7.68 8.86 9.43
N TYR A 73 -8.98 8.76 9.67
CA TYR A 73 -9.62 7.80 10.58
C TYR A 73 -10.49 6.79 9.82
N ALA A 74 -10.48 6.82 8.48
CA ALA A 74 -11.34 5.99 7.66
C ALA A 74 -10.73 4.62 7.30
N CYS A 75 -9.47 4.35 7.66
CA CYS A 75 -8.92 3.00 7.49
C CYS A 75 -9.64 2.01 8.40
N LYS A 76 -9.92 0.83 7.86
CA LYS A 76 -10.50 -0.28 8.61
C LYS A 76 -9.43 -0.98 9.44
N GLY A 77 -9.86 -1.70 10.48
CA GLY A 77 -8.98 -2.51 11.33
C GLY A 77 -8.37 -3.74 10.65
N ASP A 78 -8.70 -4.00 9.38
CA ASP A 78 -8.21 -5.15 8.61
C ASP A 78 -6.86 -4.91 7.91
N GLY A 79 -6.30 -3.71 8.04
CA GLY A 79 -5.02 -3.33 7.43
C GLY A 79 -5.09 -3.05 5.93
N LYS A 80 -6.28 -2.98 5.33
CA LYS A 80 -6.44 -2.79 3.87
C LYS A 80 -6.87 -1.37 3.48
N GLY A 81 -6.68 -0.43 4.40
CA GLY A 81 -7.08 0.96 4.23
C GLY A 81 -8.59 1.16 4.30
N GLY A 82 -9.05 2.24 3.70
CA GLY A 82 -10.46 2.60 3.60
C GLY A 82 -10.73 3.44 2.36
N PRO A 83 -12.00 3.85 2.13
CA PRO A 83 -12.33 4.77 1.05
C PRO A 83 -11.51 6.04 1.16
N TRP A 84 -10.68 6.33 0.14
CA TRP A 84 -9.75 7.46 0.13
C TRP A 84 -8.83 7.57 1.36
N ALA A 85 -8.51 6.41 1.95
CA ALA A 85 -7.65 6.32 3.12
C ALA A 85 -6.62 5.21 2.96
N ASN A 86 -5.35 5.60 3.00
CA ASN A 86 -4.20 4.73 2.86
C ASN A 86 -3.77 4.21 4.22
N GLN A 87 -3.79 2.88 4.39
CA GLN A 87 -3.05 2.23 5.45
C GLN A 87 -1.60 2.08 4.99
N VAL A 88 -0.68 2.83 5.60
CA VAL A 88 0.70 2.97 5.13
C VAL A 88 1.66 2.13 5.98
N TYR A 89 2.52 1.39 5.28
CA TYR A 89 3.54 0.51 5.86
C TYR A 89 4.92 0.91 5.34
N GLY A 90 5.90 0.92 6.25
CA GLY A 90 7.31 0.95 5.89
C GLY A 90 7.80 -0.48 5.77
N LEU A 91 8.50 -0.80 4.68
CA LEU A 91 9.09 -2.10 4.44
C LEU A 91 10.48 -2.13 5.08
N THR A 92 10.60 -2.89 6.17
CA THR A 92 11.90 -3.26 6.74
C THR A 92 12.39 -4.56 6.09
N TYR A 93 13.68 -4.86 6.26
CA TYR A 93 14.27 -6.10 5.81
C TYR A 93 13.51 -7.35 6.31
N GLU A 94 13.08 -7.33 7.58
CA GLU A 94 12.33 -8.43 8.20
C GLU A 94 10.94 -8.63 7.56
N TRP A 95 10.26 -7.53 7.23
CA TRP A 95 8.97 -7.57 6.56
C TRP A 95 9.07 -8.17 5.16
N VAL A 96 10.09 -7.77 4.42
CA VAL A 96 10.38 -8.34 3.11
C VAL A 96 10.64 -9.84 3.23
N ARG A 97 11.51 -10.29 4.15
CA ARG A 97 11.78 -11.72 4.36
C ARG A 97 10.55 -12.55 4.75
N THR A 98 9.58 -11.95 5.42
CA THR A 98 8.38 -12.65 5.89
C THR A 98 7.31 -12.78 4.82
N TYR A 99 7.19 -11.77 3.95
CA TYR A 99 6.05 -11.64 3.03
C TYR A 99 6.41 -11.74 1.55
N ALA A 100 7.64 -11.39 1.16
CA ALA A 100 8.13 -11.64 -0.19
C ALA A 100 8.68 -13.08 -0.29
N PRO A 101 8.36 -13.81 -1.37
CA PRO A 101 8.91 -15.14 -1.63
C PRO A 101 10.41 -15.11 -1.95
#